data_AF-A0A915M2K0-F1
#
_entry.id   AF-A0A915M2K0-F1
#
_cell.length_a   1.000
_cell.length_b   1.000
_cell.length_c   1.000
_cell.angle_alpha   90.00
_cell.angle_beta   90.00
_cell.angle_gamma   90.00
#
_symmetry.space_group_name_H-M   'P 1'
#
loop_
_entity.id
_entity.type
_entity.pdbx_description
1 polymer ?
#
loop_
_entity_poly.entity_id
_entity_poly.type
_entity_poly.pdbx_seq_one_letter_code
_entity_poly.pdbx_strand_id
1 'polypeptide(L)'
;DFLVSFDRKRKIPKWTLELLDPLIINKIERGGRCLWWDIDPKFKEEFQPTFHDYDDGKRHELEHGHNVPAYNHPTSVRQTFYYTNSAPQNKHINGGHWRIIEEYI
;
A
#
# COMPACT_ATOMS: atom_id res chain seq x y z
N ASP A 1 0.92 4.40 -12.96
CA ASP A 1 1.26 2.96 -12.96
C ASP A 1 0.11 2.07 -12.49
N PHE A 2 -0.75 2.55 -11.58
CA PHE A 2 -1.97 1.85 -11.17
C PHE A 2 -3.11 2.86 -10.95
N LEU A 3 -4.33 2.35 -10.79
CA LEU A 3 -5.52 3.14 -10.45
C LEU A 3 -6.01 2.76 -9.04
N VAL A 4 -6.53 3.74 -8.32
CA VAL A 4 -7.17 3.54 -7.02
C VAL A 4 -8.55 4.20 -7.05
N SER A 5 -9.59 3.44 -6.75
CA SER A 5 -10.88 4.01 -6.36
C SER A 5 -10.96 4.07 -4.84
N PHE A 6 -11.29 5.22 -4.29
CA PHE A 6 -11.13 5.48 -2.86
C PHE A 6 -12.46 5.81 -2.16
N ASP A 7 -12.66 5.25 -0.97
CA ASP A 7 -13.78 5.55 -0.09
C ASP A 7 -13.40 6.65 0.92
N ARG A 8 -13.82 7.89 0.65
CA ARG A 8 -13.57 9.04 1.53
C ARG A 8 -14.21 8.92 2.91
N LYS A 9 -15.31 8.16 3.04
CA LYS A 9 -16.00 7.99 4.33
C LYS A 9 -15.26 7.00 5.22
N ARG A 10 -14.74 5.93 4.62
CA ARG A 10 -14.00 4.88 5.34
C ARG A 10 -12.49 5.11 5.36
N LYS A 11 -12.00 6.08 4.58
CA LYS A 11 -10.58 6.39 4.39
C LYS A 11 -9.75 5.17 3.95
N ILE A 12 -10.29 4.35 3.04
CA ILE A 12 -9.62 3.17 2.49
C ILE A 12 -9.90 3.03 0.98
N PRO A 13 -9.03 2.34 0.22
CA PRO A 13 -9.32 1.88 -1.14
C PRO A 13 -10.62 1.05 -1.17
N LYS A 14 -11.44 1.28 -2.21
CA LYS A 14 -12.54 0.38 -2.60
C LYS A 14 -12.04 -0.74 -3.49
N TRP A 15 -11.17 -0.39 -4.41
CA TRP A 15 -10.48 -1.30 -5.31
C TRP A 15 -9.25 -0.59 -5.88
N THR A 16 -8.29 -1.39 -6.29
CA THR A 16 -7.11 -0.98 -7.04
C THR A 16 -7.05 -1.77 -8.35
N LEU A 17 -6.36 -1.20 -9.34
CA LEU A 17 -6.12 -1.86 -10.62
C LEU A 17 -4.70 -1.57 -11.06
N GLU A 18 -3.93 -2.64 -11.27
CA GLU A 18 -2.55 -2.58 -11.75
C GLU A 18 -2.41 -3.38 -13.05
N LEU A 19 -1.55 -2.89 -13.94
CA LEU A 19 -1.12 -3.63 -15.12
C LEU A 19 0.34 -4.02 -14.90
N LEU A 20 0.60 -5.32 -14.89
CA LEU A 20 1.92 -5.87 -14.60
C LEU A 20 2.69 -6.17 -15.88
N ASP A 21 3.90 -5.64 -15.96
CA ASP A 21 4.88 -6.01 -17.00
C ASP A 21 5.88 -7.00 -16.40
N PRO A 22 5.91 -8.27 -16.86
CA PRO A 22 6.87 -9.28 -16.41
C PRO A 22 8.33 -8.85 -16.53
N LEU A 23 8.65 -7.89 -17.40
CA LEU A 23 10.00 -7.37 -17.58
C LEU A 23 10.44 -6.41 -16.48
N ILE A 24 9.51 -5.90 -15.67
CA ILE A 24 9.75 -4.83 -14.69
C ILE A 24 9.44 -5.29 -13.26
N ILE A 25 8.42 -6.12 -13.06
CA ILE A 25 8.03 -6.65 -11.74
C ILE A 25 9.16 -7.47 -11.10
N ASN A 26 9.19 -7.51 -9.76
CA ASN A 26 10.14 -8.30 -8.95
C ASN A 26 11.64 -7.97 -9.12
N LYS A 27 11.99 -6.87 -9.79
CA LYS A 27 13.39 -6.43 -9.97
C LYS A 27 13.91 -5.44 -8.92
N ILE A 28 13.09 -5.08 -7.92
CA ILE A 28 13.59 -4.26 -6.80
C ILE A 28 14.44 -5.16 -5.91
N GLU A 29 15.76 -4.94 -5.91
CA GLU A 29 16.63 -5.50 -4.88
C GLU A 29 16.07 -5.10 -3.50
N ARG A 30 16.02 -6.05 -2.54
CA ARG A 30 15.39 -5.90 -1.20
C ARG A 30 15.76 -4.61 -0.42
N GLY A 31 16.78 -3.86 -0.85
CA GLY A 31 17.28 -2.60 -0.28
C GLY A 31 16.75 -1.29 -0.89
N GLY A 32 15.96 -1.30 -1.98
CA GLY A 32 15.44 -0.09 -2.65
C GLY A 32 14.12 0.47 -2.10
N ARG A 33 13.70 0.07 -0.90
CA ARG A 33 12.38 0.41 -0.36
C ARG A 33 12.31 1.88 0.06
N CYS A 34 11.32 2.61 -0.45
CA CYS A 34 10.78 3.75 0.29
C CYS A 34 10.15 3.17 1.57
N LEU A 35 10.54 3.66 2.74
CA LEU A 35 10.09 3.09 4.03
C LEU A 35 9.08 3.98 4.76
N TRP A 36 8.67 5.08 4.14
CA TRP A 36 7.90 6.11 4.82
C TRP A 36 6.54 6.27 4.16
N TRP A 37 5.49 6.09 4.94
CA TRP A 37 4.12 6.44 4.53
C TRP A 37 3.96 7.96 4.45
N ASP A 38 3.14 8.42 3.51
CA ASP A 38 2.90 9.85 3.34
C ASP A 38 1.51 10.14 2.77
N ILE A 39 1.10 11.40 2.90
CA ILE A 39 -0.10 11.99 2.34
C ILE A 39 -0.01 11.95 0.81
N ASP A 40 -1.09 11.54 0.16
CA ASP A 40 -1.24 11.67 -1.28
C ASP A 40 -1.40 13.15 -1.64
N PRO A 41 -0.46 13.77 -2.37
CA PRO A 41 -0.51 15.19 -2.69
C PRO A 41 -1.67 15.56 -3.62
N LYS A 42 -2.30 14.58 -4.28
CA LYS A 42 -3.47 14.79 -5.15
C LYS A 42 -4.79 14.71 -4.39
N PHE A 43 -4.75 14.37 -3.10
CA PHE A 43 -5.92 14.15 -2.28
C PHE A 43 -5.94 15.13 -1.11
N LYS A 44 -7.13 15.59 -0.72
CA LYS A 44 -7.24 16.47 0.46
C LYS A 44 -6.97 15.67 1.72
N GLU A 45 -6.15 16.21 2.61
CA GLU A 45 -5.71 15.59 3.87
C GLU A 45 -6.88 15.11 4.73
N GLU A 46 -7.97 15.89 4.82
CA GLU A 46 -9.17 15.57 5.59
C GLU A 46 -9.84 14.23 5.21
N PHE A 47 -9.63 13.75 3.98
CA PHE A 47 -10.28 12.55 3.45
C PHE A 47 -9.39 11.31 3.40
N GLN A 48 -8.11 11.41 3.76
CA GLN A 48 -7.19 10.28 3.74
C GLN A 48 -6.84 9.83 5.16
N PRO A 49 -6.36 8.59 5.35
CA PRO A 49 -5.85 8.19 6.64
C PRO A 49 -4.51 8.89 6.90
N THR A 50 -4.17 8.96 8.17
CA THR A 50 -2.87 9.39 8.68
C THR A 50 -2.14 8.19 9.29
N PHE A 51 -0.88 8.39 9.66
CA PHE A 51 -0.10 7.39 10.37
C PHE A 51 -0.84 6.82 11.60
N HIS A 52 -1.53 7.71 12.34
CA HIS A 52 -2.18 7.38 13.61
C HIS A 52 -3.62 6.87 13.49
N ASP A 53 -4.19 6.86 12.28
CA ASP A 53 -5.56 6.36 12.09
C ASP A 53 -5.63 4.83 12.21
N TYR A 54 -4.49 4.16 12.10
CA TYR A 54 -4.37 2.73 12.35
C TYR A 54 -3.91 2.52 13.79
N ASP A 55 -3.89 1.27 14.23
CA ASP A 55 -3.57 0.95 15.62
C ASP A 55 -2.06 1.12 15.95
N ASP A 56 -1.26 1.65 15.03
CA ASP A 56 0.22 1.73 15.13
C ASP A 56 0.86 0.39 15.54
N GLY A 57 0.18 -0.73 15.26
CA GLY A 57 0.55 -2.06 15.74
C GLY A 57 0.51 -2.28 17.26
N LYS A 58 -0.21 -1.46 18.04
CA LYS A 58 -0.19 -1.48 19.52
C LYS A 58 -1.14 -2.49 20.16
N ARG A 59 -2.39 -2.60 19.68
CA ARG A 59 -3.48 -3.39 20.29
C ARG A 59 -4.05 -4.49 19.38
N HIS A 60 -4.25 -4.17 18.12
CA HIS A 60 -4.84 -5.00 17.07
C HIS A 60 -3.81 -5.45 16.02
N GLU A 61 -2.54 -5.04 16.18
CA GLU A 61 -1.44 -5.39 15.28
C GLU A 61 -1.74 -5.00 13.83
N LEU A 62 -2.45 -3.87 13.65
CA LEU A 62 -2.79 -3.35 12.33
C LEU A 62 -1.66 -2.48 11.81
N GLU A 63 -1.23 -2.81 10.59
CA GLU A 63 -0.27 -2.06 9.82
C GLU A 63 -0.94 -1.40 8.63
N HIS A 64 -0.24 -0.46 8.00
CA HIS A 64 -0.60 0.00 6.68
C HIS A 64 -0.31 -1.11 5.64
N GLY A 65 -1.35 -1.87 5.32
CA GLY A 65 -1.30 -2.89 4.28
C GLY A 65 -1.45 -2.25 2.90
N HIS A 66 -0.54 -2.57 1.99
CA HIS A 66 -0.62 -2.10 0.60
C HIS A 66 -1.77 -2.80 -0.12
N ASN A 67 -2.53 -2.06 -0.93
CA ASN A 67 -3.43 -2.68 -1.92
C ASN A 67 -2.70 -2.92 -3.23
N VAL A 68 -1.86 -1.95 -3.64
CA VAL A 68 -0.88 -2.12 -4.71
C VAL A 68 0.51 -2.24 -4.10
N PRO A 69 1.20 -3.39 -4.23
CA PRO A 69 2.48 -3.62 -3.59
C PRO A 69 3.62 -2.88 -4.29
N ALA A 70 4.59 -2.41 -3.51
CA ALA A 70 5.72 -1.62 -4.01
C ALA A 70 6.55 -2.35 -5.09
N TYR A 71 6.70 -3.67 -4.95
CA TYR A 71 7.55 -4.49 -5.83
C TYR A 71 7.02 -4.59 -7.27
N ASN A 72 5.73 -4.32 -7.48
CA ASN A 72 5.10 -4.34 -8.79
C ASN A 72 5.37 -3.06 -9.59
N HIS A 73 5.76 -1.97 -8.91
CA HIS A 73 5.94 -0.66 -9.52
C HIS A 73 7.25 0.02 -9.10
N PRO A 74 8.43 -0.52 -9.49
CA PRO A 74 9.75 0.02 -9.14
C PRO A 74 9.95 1.50 -9.49
N THR A 75 9.33 1.98 -10.58
CA THR A 75 9.40 3.38 -11.02
C THR A 75 8.49 4.31 -10.24
N SER A 76 7.47 3.77 -9.56
CA SER A 76 6.45 4.51 -8.82
C SER A 76 6.33 4.08 -7.36
N VAL A 77 7.39 3.49 -6.77
CA VAL A 77 7.40 3.00 -5.39
C VAL A 77 6.87 4.04 -4.41
N ARG A 78 7.25 5.33 -4.55
CA ARG A 78 6.76 6.38 -3.66
C ARG A 78 5.22 6.47 -3.63
N GLN A 79 4.56 6.26 -4.76
CA GLN A 79 3.11 6.35 -4.88
C GLN A 79 2.40 5.17 -4.19
N THR A 80 3.04 4.01 -4.10
CA THR A 80 2.47 2.85 -3.38
C THR A 80 2.44 3.08 -1.87
N PHE A 81 3.30 3.95 -1.35
CA PHE A 81 3.36 4.34 0.06
C PHE A 81 2.48 5.54 0.42
N TYR A 82 1.59 5.97 -0.47
CA TYR A 82 0.57 6.92 -0.08
C TYR A 82 -0.51 6.25 0.76
N TYR A 83 -0.98 6.95 1.79
CA TYR A 83 -2.06 6.50 2.66
C TYR A 83 -3.32 6.12 1.89
N THR A 84 -3.57 6.74 0.74
CA THR A 84 -4.69 6.45 -0.16
C THR A 84 -4.60 5.06 -0.83
N ASN A 85 -3.44 4.40 -0.82
CA ASN A 85 -3.24 3.01 -1.25
C ASN A 85 -3.24 2.00 -0.09
N SER A 86 -3.46 2.46 1.15
CA SER A 86 -3.40 1.61 2.34
C SER A 86 -4.77 1.28 2.91
N ALA A 87 -4.89 0.08 3.48
CA ALA A 87 -5.97 -0.30 4.37
C ALA A 87 -5.38 -0.91 5.66
N PRO A 88 -6.09 -0.83 6.81
CA PRO A 88 -5.65 -1.51 8.02
C PRO A 88 -5.57 -3.02 7.76
N GLN A 89 -4.39 -3.61 7.91
CA GLN A 89 -4.17 -5.03 7.69
C GLN A 89 -3.47 -5.63 8.90
N ASN A 90 -3.90 -6.79 9.37
CA ASN A 90 -3.21 -7.49 10.44
C ASN A 90 -1.79 -7.86 9.98
N LYS A 91 -0.79 -7.55 10.81
CA LYS A 91 0.64 -7.76 10.54
C LYS A 91 0.99 -9.19 10.11
N HIS A 92 0.38 -10.20 10.74
CA HIS A 92 0.65 -11.60 10.40
C HIS A 92 0.08 -11.99 9.03
N ILE A 93 -1.03 -11.37 8.62
CA ILE A 93 -1.58 -11.55 7.28
C ILE A 93 -0.74 -10.79 6.25
N ASN A 94 -0.44 -9.51 6.53
CA ASN A 94 0.36 -8.62 5.66
C ASN A 94 1.72 -9.25 5.31
N GLY A 95 2.52 -9.56 6.33
CA GLY A 95 3.84 -10.17 6.12
C GLY A 95 3.83 -11.67 5.80
N GLY A 96 2.67 -12.33 5.96
CA GLY A 96 2.49 -13.76 5.81
C GLY A 96 1.84 -14.13 4.49
N HIS A 97 0.61 -14.65 4.54
CA HIS A 97 -0.08 -15.20 3.37
C HIS A 97 -0.34 -14.16 2.28
N TRP A 98 -0.60 -12.90 2.64
CA TRP A 98 -0.86 -11.87 1.63
C TRP A 98 0.39 -11.62 0.78
N ARG A 99 1.56 -11.44 1.41
CA ARG A 99 2.85 -11.35 0.71
C ARG A 99 3.10 -12.53 -0.25
N ILE A 100 2.74 -13.75 0.14
CA ILE A 100 2.92 -14.94 -0.72
C ILE A 100 2.04 -14.85 -1.97
N ILE A 101 0.81 -14.34 -1.83
CA ILE A 101 -0.08 -14.10 -2.97
C ILE A 101 0.47 -13.00 -3.86
N GLU A 102 0.94 -11.89 -3.28
CA GLU A 102 1.58 -10.80 -4.03
C GLU A 102 2.82 -11.27 -4.80
N GLU A 103 3.63 -12.16 -4.22
CA GLU A 103 4.83 -12.73 -4.86
C GLU A 103 4.50 -13.77 -5.95
N TYR A 104 3.31 -14.36 -5.92
CA TYR A 104 2.85 -15.35 -6.90
C TYR A 104 2.27 -14.71 -8.17
N ILE A 105 1.61 -13.55 -8.03
CA ILE A 105 1.02 -12.78 -9.12
C ILE A 105 2.13 -12.17 -9.99
#